data_AF-A0A2V9GEE5-F1
#
_entry.id   AF-A0A2V9GEE5-F1
#
_cell.length_a   1.000
_cell.length_b   1.000
_cell.length_c   1.000
_cell.angle_alpha   90.00
_cell.angle_beta   90.00
_cell.angle_gamma   90.00
#
_symmetry.space_group_name_H-M   'P 1'
#
loop_
_entity.id
_entity.type
_entity.pdbx_description
1 polymer ?
#
loop_
_entity_poly.entity_id
_entity_poly.type
_entity_poly.pdbx_seq_one_letter_code
_entity_poly.pdbx_strand_id
1 'polypeptide(L)'
;MAYDPGMIQPKRKQPAAPEIETDLLRIQQLSQEHDDENWEFRSWLKQNASDSTDGIVKALSQKYFSLIDCTQCANCCRSLQTEFKRSELHAIAKTLAQSMEAFEKQFMSEGLVNPPCPMLDGKICSIYENRPEVCRSFTRLPFIGDILTITLSLIFVALDANAPT
;
A
#
# COMPACT_ATOMS: atom_id res chain seq x y z
N MET A 1 -53.17 22.60 1.89
CA MET A 1 -51.86 21.97 1.61
C MET A 1 -51.40 21.31 2.90
N ALA A 2 -51.64 20.02 3.05
CA ALA A 2 -51.44 19.30 4.31
C ALA A 2 -49.97 18.87 4.45
N TYR A 3 -49.40 19.10 5.63
CA TYR A 3 -48.07 18.67 6.06
C TYR A 3 -48.14 17.21 6.52
N ASP A 4 -47.36 16.33 5.89
CA ASP A 4 -47.28 14.89 6.17
C ASP A 4 -46.13 14.61 7.17
N PRO A 5 -46.40 14.14 8.40
CA PRO A 5 -45.39 14.00 9.46
C PRO A 5 -44.59 12.68 9.41
N GLY A 6 -44.50 12.03 8.25
CA GLY A 6 -44.07 10.62 8.12
C GLY A 6 -42.63 10.32 7.70
N MET A 7 -41.68 11.26 7.68
CA MET A 7 -40.29 10.94 7.30
C MET A 7 -39.48 10.43 8.50
N ILE A 8 -39.55 9.13 8.74
CA ILE A 8 -38.58 8.42 9.59
C ILE A 8 -37.21 8.60 8.94
N GLN A 9 -36.39 9.48 9.52
CA GLN A 9 -35.00 9.59 9.09
C GLN A 9 -34.32 8.24 9.33
N PRO A 10 -33.71 7.62 8.32
CA PRO A 10 -33.00 6.37 8.51
C PRO A 10 -31.89 6.63 9.53
N LYS A 11 -31.96 5.93 10.68
CA LYS A 11 -30.89 5.96 11.67
C LYS A 11 -29.61 5.50 10.97
N ARG A 12 -28.75 6.45 10.56
CA ARG A 12 -27.37 6.15 10.17
C ARG A 12 -26.74 5.46 11.38
N LYS A 13 -26.67 4.13 11.34
CA LYS A 13 -25.70 3.40 12.16
C LYS A 13 -24.36 3.99 11.76
N GLN A 14 -23.75 4.75 12.67
CA GLN A 14 -22.35 5.08 12.54
C GLN A 14 -21.62 3.74 12.44
N PRO A 15 -20.90 3.46 11.34
CA PRO A 15 -20.13 2.24 11.28
C PRO A 15 -19.10 2.30 12.41
N ALA A 16 -19.06 1.26 13.24
CA ALA A 16 -17.87 0.94 14.01
C ALA A 16 -16.67 0.96 13.05
N ALA A 17 -15.50 1.41 13.52
CA ALA A 17 -14.32 1.61 12.67
C ALA A 17 -14.19 0.53 11.59
N PRO A 18 -14.05 0.89 10.30
CA PRO A 18 -14.14 -0.09 9.22
C PRO A 18 -13.05 -1.14 9.41
N GLU A 19 -13.47 -2.40 9.49
CA GLU A 19 -12.58 -3.55 9.45
C GLU A 19 -11.90 -3.55 8.07
N ILE A 20 -10.58 -3.39 8.06
CA ILE A 20 -9.82 -3.36 6.82
C ILE A 20 -9.57 -4.78 6.34
N GLU A 21 -9.85 -5.06 5.07
CA GLU A 21 -9.51 -6.36 4.49
C GLU A 21 -7.99 -6.48 4.34
N THR A 22 -7.41 -7.57 4.85
CA THR A 22 -5.95 -7.82 4.86
C THR A 22 -5.57 -9.18 4.26
N ASP A 23 -6.55 -10.03 3.93
CA ASP A 23 -6.33 -11.28 3.22
C ASP A 23 -5.98 -10.99 1.76
N LEU A 24 -4.78 -11.41 1.34
CA LEU A 24 -4.28 -11.12 0.00
C LEU A 24 -5.09 -11.78 -1.12
N LEU A 25 -5.66 -12.96 -0.88
CA LEU A 25 -6.49 -13.65 -1.87
C LEU A 25 -7.82 -12.93 -2.03
N ARG A 26 -8.43 -12.50 -0.91
CA ARG A 26 -9.66 -11.73 -0.94
C ARG A 26 -9.46 -10.36 -1.60
N ILE A 27 -8.37 -9.67 -1.29
CA ILE A 27 -7.99 -8.41 -1.94
C ILE A 27 -7.83 -8.61 -3.46
N GLN A 28 -7.16 -9.68 -3.88
CA GLN A 28 -6.98 -9.99 -5.29
C GLN A 28 -8.32 -10.26 -5.98
N GLN A 29 -9.18 -11.05 -5.35
CA GLN A 29 -10.52 -11.34 -5.86
C GLN A 29 -11.33 -10.06 -6.02
N LEU A 30 -11.41 -9.22 -5.00
CA LEU A 30 -12.13 -7.95 -5.06
C LEU A 30 -11.55 -7.00 -6.12
N SER A 31 -10.23 -6.98 -6.28
CA SER A 31 -9.61 -6.19 -7.34
C SER A 31 -10.04 -6.65 -8.74
N GLN A 32 -10.31 -7.94 -8.94
CA GLN A 32 -10.79 -8.50 -10.21
C GLN A 32 -12.30 -8.28 -10.38
N GLU A 33 -13.08 -8.44 -9.32
CA GLU A 33 -14.53 -8.20 -9.31
C GLU A 33 -14.87 -6.75 -9.68
N HIS A 34 -14.03 -5.80 -9.26
CA HIS A 34 -14.21 -4.36 -9.47
C HIS A 34 -13.18 -3.75 -10.46
N ASP A 35 -12.64 -4.52 -11.41
CA ASP A 35 -11.58 -4.03 -12.31
C ASP A 35 -12.02 -2.82 -13.16
N ASP A 36 -13.24 -2.86 -13.71
CA ASP A 36 -13.81 -1.78 -14.54
C ASP A 36 -14.00 -0.50 -13.72
N GLU A 37 -14.62 -0.57 -12.54
CA GLU A 37 -14.81 0.57 -11.64
C GLU A 37 -13.48 1.17 -11.18
N ASN A 38 -12.51 0.30 -10.84
CA ASN A 38 -11.15 0.72 -10.51
C ASN A 38 -10.49 1.45 -11.68
N TRP A 39 -10.67 0.96 -12.91
CA TRP A 39 -10.11 1.59 -14.11
C TRP A 39 -10.75 2.96 -14.37
N GLU A 40 -12.07 3.07 -14.26
CA GLU A 40 -12.80 4.33 -14.45
C GLU A 40 -12.35 5.37 -13.41
N PHE A 41 -12.30 4.98 -12.14
CA PHE A 41 -11.90 5.87 -11.06
C PHE A 41 -10.45 6.37 -11.24
N ARG A 42 -9.52 5.49 -11.63
CA ARG A 42 -8.14 5.88 -11.91
C ARG A 42 -8.03 6.82 -13.10
N SER A 43 -8.79 6.54 -14.15
CA SER A 43 -8.85 7.38 -15.35
C SER A 43 -9.41 8.77 -15.04
N TRP A 44 -10.42 8.83 -14.16
CA TRP A 44 -10.97 10.08 -13.67
C TRP A 44 -9.96 10.86 -12.82
N LEU A 45 -9.27 10.21 -11.87
CA LEU A 45 -8.27 10.87 -11.03
C LEU A 45 -7.10 11.43 -11.85
N LYS A 46 -6.62 10.73 -12.88
CA LYS A 46 -5.56 11.25 -13.75
C LYS A 46 -5.93 12.58 -14.42
N GLN A 47 -7.21 12.81 -14.67
CA GLN A 47 -7.71 14.01 -15.34
C GLN A 47 -8.14 15.10 -14.34
N ASN A 48 -8.57 14.71 -13.13
CA ASN A 48 -9.25 15.60 -12.19
C ASN A 48 -8.52 15.76 -10.85
N ALA A 49 -7.35 15.14 -10.67
CA ALA A 49 -6.55 15.34 -9.47
C ALA A 49 -6.17 16.81 -9.32
N SER A 50 -6.40 17.34 -8.12
CA SER A 50 -5.96 18.67 -7.73
C SER A 50 -4.70 18.58 -6.87
N ASP A 51 -4.07 19.71 -6.59
CA ASP A 51 -2.93 19.79 -5.66
C ASP A 51 -3.27 19.23 -4.27
N SER A 52 -4.55 19.22 -3.88
CA SER A 52 -5.01 18.67 -2.60
C SER A 52 -5.06 17.13 -2.55
N THR A 53 -5.05 16.47 -3.72
CA THR A 53 -5.13 15.00 -3.82
C THR A 53 -3.96 14.33 -3.10
N ASP A 54 -2.75 14.88 -3.19
CA ASP A 54 -1.57 14.33 -2.51
C ASP A 54 -1.73 14.34 -0.99
N GLY A 55 -2.35 15.39 -0.44
CA GLY A 55 -2.64 15.50 0.98
C GLY A 55 -3.62 14.42 1.45
N ILE A 56 -4.66 14.16 0.65
CA ILE A 56 -5.65 13.11 0.92
C ILE A 56 -5.00 11.73 0.87
N VAL A 57 -4.24 11.43 -0.20
CA VAL A 57 -3.54 10.15 -0.36
C VAL A 57 -2.58 9.90 0.79
N LYS A 58 -1.81 10.93 1.19
CA LYS A 58 -0.90 10.84 2.34
C LYS A 58 -1.64 10.53 3.64
N ALA A 59 -2.74 11.22 3.93
CA ALA A 59 -3.53 11.01 5.14
C ALA A 59 -4.16 9.60 5.19
N LEU A 60 -4.75 9.15 4.08
CA LEU A 60 -5.32 7.81 3.96
C LEU A 60 -4.25 6.72 4.09
N SER A 61 -3.11 6.91 3.43
CA SER A 61 -1.96 5.99 3.53
C SER A 61 -1.51 5.86 4.99
N GLN A 62 -1.27 6.97 5.67
CA GLN A 62 -0.86 6.96 7.09
C GLN A 62 -1.89 6.24 7.97
N LYS A 63 -3.18 6.51 7.76
CA LYS A 63 -4.26 5.85 8.49
C LYS A 63 -4.24 4.33 8.27
N TYR A 64 -4.29 3.86 7.03
CA TYR A 64 -4.45 2.44 6.74
C TYR A 64 -3.19 1.63 6.98
N PHE A 65 -1.99 2.18 6.72
CA PHE A 65 -0.74 1.49 7.06
C PHE A 65 -0.55 1.33 8.57
N SER A 66 -1.10 2.23 9.40
CA SER A 66 -1.08 2.05 10.87
C SER A 66 -1.88 0.84 11.35
N LEU A 67 -2.79 0.32 10.51
CA LEU A 67 -3.64 -0.83 10.81
C LEU A 67 -3.09 -2.14 10.24
N ILE A 68 -1.98 -2.10 9.49
CA ILE A 68 -1.40 -3.26 8.79
C ILE A 68 -0.11 -3.71 9.50
N ASP A 69 -0.09 -4.95 9.99
CA ASP A 69 1.13 -5.60 10.43
C ASP A 69 1.81 -6.31 9.25
N CYS A 70 2.89 -5.71 8.73
CA CYS A 70 3.60 -6.26 7.58
C CYS A 70 4.32 -7.59 7.85
N THR A 71 4.52 -7.96 9.12
CA THR A 71 5.13 -9.25 9.50
C THR A 71 4.18 -10.44 9.29
N GLN A 72 2.89 -10.17 9.05
CA GLN A 72 1.89 -11.22 8.79
C GLN A 72 1.97 -11.78 7.38
N CYS A 73 2.28 -10.94 6.38
CA CYS A 73 2.30 -11.35 4.96
C CYS A 73 3.68 -11.26 4.31
N ALA A 74 4.51 -10.29 4.71
CA ALA A 74 5.77 -9.94 4.07
C ALA A 74 5.67 -9.75 2.54
N ASN A 75 4.48 -9.42 2.01
CA ASN A 75 4.22 -9.41 0.57
C ASN A 75 5.19 -8.50 -0.18
N CYS A 76 5.37 -7.28 0.32
CA CYS A 76 6.30 -6.30 -0.26
C CYS A 76 7.74 -6.84 -0.32
N CYS A 77 8.21 -7.52 0.73
CA CYS A 77 9.53 -8.13 0.76
C CYS A 77 9.67 -9.32 -0.21
N ARG A 78 8.56 -9.95 -0.62
CA ARG A 78 8.55 -11.12 -1.51
C ARG A 78 8.44 -10.76 -2.98
N SER A 79 7.80 -9.64 -3.31
CA SER A 79 7.37 -9.36 -4.69
C SER A 79 7.78 -7.99 -5.21
N LEU A 80 8.15 -7.03 -4.35
CA LEU A 80 8.49 -5.69 -4.81
C LEU A 80 9.98 -5.52 -4.99
N GLN A 81 10.34 -5.09 -6.19
CA GLN A 81 11.64 -4.53 -6.49
C GLN A 81 11.71 -3.12 -5.91
N THR A 82 12.79 -2.78 -5.21
CA THR A 82 12.86 -1.53 -4.44
C THR A 82 14.18 -0.80 -4.62
N GLU A 83 14.11 0.52 -4.76
CA GLU A 83 15.28 1.38 -4.77
C GLU A 83 15.66 1.74 -3.34
N PHE A 84 16.92 1.54 -2.96
CA PHE A 84 17.45 1.99 -1.67
C PHE A 84 18.54 3.02 -1.89
N LYS A 85 18.74 3.90 -0.90
CA LYS A 85 19.86 4.83 -0.95
C LYS A 85 21.17 4.06 -0.90
N ARG A 86 22.19 4.59 -1.58
CA ARG A 86 23.52 3.97 -1.60
C ARG A 86 24.08 3.72 -0.19
N SER A 87 23.86 4.63 0.76
CA SER A 87 24.27 4.45 2.16
C SER A 87 23.57 3.26 2.85
N GLU A 88 22.30 3.01 2.52
CA GLU A 88 21.51 1.90 3.04
C GLU A 88 21.98 0.58 2.44
N LEU A 89 22.27 0.56 1.13
CA LEU A 89 22.84 -0.61 0.45
C LEU A 89 24.19 -1.02 1.05
N HIS A 90 25.07 -0.06 1.34
CA HIS A 90 26.34 -0.33 2.02
C HIS A 90 26.14 -0.93 3.42
N ALA A 91 25.15 -0.46 4.18
CA ALA A 91 24.83 -1.01 5.50
C ALA A 91 24.27 -2.45 5.41
N ILE A 92 23.43 -2.71 4.41
CA ILE A 92 22.88 -4.05 4.14
C ILE A 92 24.00 -5.03 3.74
N ALA A 93 24.85 -4.65 2.78
CA ALA A 93 25.98 -5.48 2.34
C ALA A 93 26.91 -5.83 3.51
N LYS A 94 27.20 -4.87 4.39
CA LYS A 94 27.97 -5.09 5.62
C LYS A 94 27.28 -6.09 6.56
N THR A 95 25.97 -6.01 6.72
CA THR A 95 25.19 -6.94 7.57
C THR A 95 25.26 -8.37 7.04
N LEU A 96 25.32 -8.53 5.71
CA LEU A 96 25.51 -9.83 5.05
C LEU A 96 26.97 -10.30 5.02
N ALA A 97 27.91 -9.52 5.55
CA ALA A 97 29.34 -9.75 5.44
C ALA A 97 29.82 -9.90 3.97
N GLN A 98 29.22 -9.15 3.05
CA GLN A 98 29.57 -9.13 1.63
C GLN A 98 30.16 -7.78 1.20
N SER A 99 30.98 -7.79 0.15
CA SER A 99 31.39 -6.54 -0.53
C SER A 99 30.19 -5.94 -1.28
N MET A 100 30.24 -4.62 -1.53
CA MET A 100 29.17 -3.96 -2.30
C MET A 100 29.05 -4.53 -3.72
N GLU A 101 30.17 -4.83 -4.37
CA GLU A 101 30.19 -5.44 -5.70
C GLU A 101 29.52 -6.84 -5.72
N ALA A 102 29.80 -7.66 -4.70
CA ALA A 102 29.16 -8.97 -4.57
C ALA A 102 27.66 -8.82 -4.32
N PHE A 103 27.28 -7.86 -3.46
CA PHE A 103 25.87 -7.56 -3.17
C PHE A 103 25.11 -7.11 -4.42
N GLU A 104 25.65 -6.15 -5.18
CA GLU A 104 25.04 -5.65 -6.42
C GLU A 104 24.85 -6.79 -7.44
N LYS A 105 25.89 -7.59 -7.64
CA LYS A 105 25.85 -8.72 -8.57
C LYS A 105 24.81 -9.78 -8.17
N GLN A 106 24.64 -10.01 -6.87
CA GLN A 106 23.77 -11.08 -6.37
C GLN A 106 22.31 -10.65 -6.21
N PHE A 107 22.07 -9.43 -5.74
CA PHE A 107 20.76 -9.00 -5.25
C PHE A 107 20.17 -7.80 -6.00
N MET A 108 20.87 -7.26 -7.00
CA MET A 108 20.39 -6.08 -7.72
C MET A 108 20.32 -6.28 -9.22
N SER A 109 19.37 -5.62 -9.86
CA SER A 109 19.34 -5.39 -11.30
C SER A 109 18.79 -4.01 -11.59
N GLU A 110 19.35 -3.33 -12.59
CA GLU A 110 18.93 -1.97 -12.98
C GLU A 110 18.97 -0.95 -11.83
N GLY A 111 19.88 -1.14 -10.87
CA GLY A 111 20.02 -0.26 -9.70
C GLY A 111 19.01 -0.52 -8.58
N LEU A 112 18.16 -1.53 -8.70
CA LEU A 112 17.12 -1.87 -7.73
C LEU A 112 17.41 -3.19 -7.03
N VAL A 113 16.99 -3.33 -5.78
CA VAL A 113 17.06 -4.59 -5.03
C VAL A 113 15.94 -5.51 -5.47
N ASN A 114 16.32 -6.72 -5.84
CA ASN A 114 15.41 -7.73 -6.37
C ASN A 114 14.61 -8.44 -5.27
N PRO A 115 13.35 -8.81 -5.54
CA PRO A 115 12.62 -9.74 -4.70
C PRO A 115 13.08 -11.20 -4.96
N PRO A 116 12.99 -12.10 -3.96
CA PRO A 116 12.71 -11.79 -2.57
C PRO A 116 13.87 -10.99 -1.94
N CYS A 117 13.51 -10.05 -1.07
CA CYS A 117 14.47 -9.18 -0.39
C CYS A 117 15.51 -10.02 0.36
N PRO A 118 16.82 -9.70 0.24
CA PRO A 118 17.88 -10.47 0.89
C PRO A 118 17.80 -10.45 2.42
N MET A 119 17.08 -9.49 3.00
CA MET A 119 16.86 -9.37 4.45
C MET A 119 15.64 -10.15 4.94
N LEU A 120 14.91 -10.83 4.07
CA LEU A 120 13.70 -11.56 4.44
C LEU A 120 14.06 -12.91 5.07
N ASP A 121 13.70 -13.09 6.34
CA ASP A 121 13.78 -14.36 7.07
C ASP A 121 12.37 -14.82 7.44
N GLY A 122 11.88 -15.85 6.75
CA GLY A 122 10.48 -16.27 6.86
C GLY A 122 9.52 -15.16 6.44
N LYS A 123 8.95 -14.43 7.40
CA LYS A 123 8.08 -13.25 7.20
C LYS A 123 8.63 -11.98 7.87
N ILE A 124 9.79 -12.07 8.50
CA ILE A 124 10.36 -11.00 9.32
C ILE A 124 11.61 -10.46 8.62
N CYS A 125 11.88 -9.17 8.80
CA CYS A 125 13.10 -8.56 8.29
C CYS A 125 14.22 -8.73 9.32
N SER A 126 15.36 -9.28 8.90
CA SER A 126 16.55 -9.44 9.75
C SER A 126 17.13 -8.11 10.26
N ILE A 127 16.81 -7.00 9.58
CA ILE A 127 17.22 -5.64 9.95
C ILE A 127 16.02 -4.75 10.32
N TYR A 128 14.97 -5.29 10.93
CA TYR A 128 13.68 -4.60 11.14
C TYR A 128 13.79 -3.16 11.68
N GLU A 129 14.63 -2.92 12.69
CA GLU A 129 14.84 -1.59 13.29
C GLU A 129 15.61 -0.64 12.35
N ASN A 130 16.51 -1.18 11.54
CA ASN A 130 17.38 -0.44 10.63
C ASN A 130 16.95 -0.54 9.16
N ARG A 131 15.66 -0.87 8.92
CA ARG A 131 15.09 -1.00 7.57
C ARG A 131 15.36 0.25 6.72
N PRO A 132 15.59 0.12 5.40
CA PRO A 132 15.70 1.27 4.51
C PRO A 132 14.50 2.21 4.61
N GLU A 133 14.69 3.48 4.23
CA GLU A 133 13.63 4.49 4.22
C GLU A 133 12.43 3.97 3.47
N VAL A 134 12.56 3.47 2.23
CA VAL A 134 11.44 2.93 1.44
C VAL A 134 10.68 1.82 2.17
N CYS A 135 11.36 0.97 2.93
CA CYS A 135 10.72 -0.10 3.72
C CYS A 135 9.97 0.43 4.95
N ARG A 136 10.53 1.44 5.64
CA ARG A 136 9.83 2.16 6.75
C ARG A 136 8.72 3.06 6.22
N SER A 137 8.95 3.58 5.02
CA SER A 137 8.14 4.51 4.29
C SER A 137 7.36 3.84 3.19
N PHE A 138 6.83 2.64 3.45
CA PHE A 138 5.52 2.34 2.89
C PHE A 138 4.47 3.41 3.27
N THR A 139 4.82 4.41 4.10
CA THR A 139 4.18 5.72 4.30
C THR A 139 4.50 6.84 3.28
N ARG A 140 5.36 6.62 2.27
CA ARG A 140 5.61 7.54 1.14
C ARG A 140 5.75 6.75 -0.16
N LEU A 141 4.61 6.55 -0.81
CA LEU A 141 4.55 6.11 -2.20
C LEU A 141 5.44 7.05 -3.05
N PRO A 142 6.36 6.53 -3.88
CA PRO A 142 7.24 7.36 -4.69
C PRO A 142 6.42 8.09 -5.76
N PHE A 143 6.25 9.39 -5.56
CA PHE A 143 5.95 10.41 -6.58
C PHE A 143 5.24 9.94 -7.86
N ILE A 144 3.93 10.24 -7.91
CA ILE A 144 3.18 10.71 -9.09
C ILE A 144 3.68 10.16 -10.44
N GLY A 145 3.45 8.88 -10.67
CA GLY A 145 3.66 8.24 -11.99
C GLY A 145 2.83 6.97 -12.10
N ASP A 146 3.03 6.06 -11.15
CA ASP A 146 2.52 4.68 -11.27
C ASP A 146 1.63 4.22 -10.09
N ILE A 147 1.30 5.12 -9.15
CA ILE A 147 0.68 4.81 -7.85
C ILE A 147 -0.83 4.55 -7.89
N LEU A 148 -1.53 4.97 -8.93
CA LEU A 148 -2.99 4.81 -8.98
C LEU A 148 -3.45 3.34 -8.96
N THR A 149 -2.56 2.39 -9.24
CA THR A 149 -2.93 1.00 -9.50
C THR A 149 -3.00 0.11 -8.26
N ILE A 150 -2.30 0.44 -7.17
CA ILE A 150 -2.22 -0.46 -5.99
C ILE A 150 -2.92 0.13 -4.78
N THR A 151 -2.75 1.43 -4.51
CA THR A 151 -3.41 2.07 -3.38
C THR A 151 -4.91 2.26 -3.55
N LEU A 152 -5.40 2.39 -4.79
CA LEU A 152 -6.84 2.59 -5.00
C LEU A 152 -7.65 1.31 -4.98
N SER A 153 -7.10 0.17 -5.38
CA SER A 153 -7.79 -1.12 -5.14
C SER A 153 -7.90 -1.40 -3.64
N LEU A 154 -6.85 -1.14 -2.86
CA LEU A 154 -6.89 -1.33 -1.41
C LEU A 154 -7.82 -0.32 -0.71
N ILE A 155 -7.88 0.93 -1.20
CA ILE A 155 -8.76 1.96 -0.64
C ILE A 155 -10.22 1.74 -1.09
N PHE A 156 -10.50 1.32 -2.33
CA PHE A 156 -11.87 1.02 -2.80
C PHE A 156 -12.43 -0.24 -2.15
N VAL A 157 -11.64 -1.30 -2.01
CA VAL A 157 -12.03 -2.49 -1.22
C VAL A 157 -12.43 -2.09 0.22
N ALA A 158 -11.71 -1.14 0.82
CA ALA A 158 -12.04 -0.62 2.14
C ALA A 158 -13.23 0.37 2.16
N LEU A 159 -13.64 0.93 1.03
CA LEU A 159 -14.76 1.86 0.89
C LEU A 159 -16.07 1.15 0.46
N ASP A 160 -16.00 0.11 -0.37
CA ASP A 160 -17.15 -0.69 -0.82
C ASP A 160 -17.68 -1.66 0.23
N ALA A 161 -16.88 -2.00 1.25
CA ALA A 161 -17.38 -2.68 2.46
C ALA A 161 -18.45 -1.86 3.23
N ASN A 162 -18.73 -0.61 2.81
CA ASN A 162 -19.79 0.25 3.33
C ASN A 162 -20.79 0.74 2.26
N ALA A 163 -20.75 0.22 1.03
CA ALA A 163 -21.75 0.54 0.02
C ALA A 163 -23.04 -0.25 0.27
N PRO A 164 -24.19 0.39 0.52
CA PRO A 164 -25.46 -0.32 0.57
C PRO A 164 -25.82 -0.78 -0.85
N THR A 165 -26.05 -2.08 -1.01
CA THR A 165 -26.75 -2.64 -2.18
C THR A 165 -28.12 -2.00 -2.35
#